data_AF-A0A1F7M6M7-F1
#
_entry.id   AF-A0A1F7M6M7-F1
#
_cell.length_a   1.000
_cell.length_b   1.000
_cell.length_c   1.000
_cell.angle_alpha   90.00
_cell.angle_beta   90.00
_cell.angle_gamma   90.00
#
_symmetry.space_group_name_H-M   'P 1'
#
loop_
_entity.id
_entity.type
_entity.pdbx_description
1 polymer ?
#
loop_
_entity_poly.entity_id
_entity_poly.type
_entity_poly.pdbx_seq_one_letter_code
_entity_poly.pdbx_strand_id
1 'polypeptide(L)' 'MRTIQVKTTTEALPAWPPEARLYHLLAVVRLEGEDRELWLDKSEIFLVPRRDLHGLARTWEALQSFALSEAHVSRLFAE' A
#
# COMPACT_ATOMS: atom_id res chain seq x y z
N MET A 1 6.04 -17.19 7.50
CA MET A 1 6.64 -16.65 6.26
C MET A 1 5.71 -15.56 5.73
N ARG A 2 6.12 -14.28 5.76
CA ARG A 2 5.26 -13.14 5.36
C ARG A 2 5.58 -12.71 3.93
N THR A 3 4.63 -12.88 3.02
CA THR A 3 4.74 -12.46 1.62
C THR A 3 4.12 -11.09 1.40
N ILE A 4 4.85 -10.20 0.74
CA ILE A 4 4.42 -8.83 0.37
C ILE A 4 4.05 -8.80 -1.11
N GLN A 5 2.91 -8.19 -1.44
CA GLN A 5 2.52 -7.92 -2.82
C GLN A 5 2.51 -6.41 -3.07
N VAL A 6 3.14 -5.96 -4.16
CA VAL A 6 3.24 -4.54 -4.55
C VAL A 6 2.29 -4.23 -5.71
N LYS A 7 1.55 -3.11 -5.60
CA LYS A 7 0.73 -2.55 -6.67
C LYS A 7 1.04 -1.07 -6.85
N THR A 8 1.35 -0.68 -8.09
CA THR A 8 1.68 0.70 -8.48
C THR A 8 0.61 1.26 -9.40
N THR A 9 0.38 2.58 -9.35
CA THR A 9 -0.55 3.30 -10.24
C THR A 9 -0.14 4.76 -10.38
N THR A 10 -0.47 5.37 -11.52
CA THR A 10 -0.24 6.80 -11.83
C THR A 10 -1.53 7.61 -11.92
N GLU A 11 -2.70 6.96 -12.06
CA GLU A 11 -3.93 7.65 -12.52
C GLU A 11 -5.20 7.34 -11.71
N ALA A 12 -5.30 6.19 -11.02
CA ALA A 12 -6.41 5.84 -10.13
C ALA A 12 -6.03 4.72 -9.15
N LEU A 13 -6.69 4.63 -7.99
CA LEU A 13 -6.36 3.62 -6.97
C LEU A 13 -6.40 2.19 -7.50
N PRO A 14 -5.41 1.35 -7.13
CA PRO A 14 -5.30 0.01 -7.70
C PRO A 14 -6.48 -0.85 -7.25
N ALA A 15 -7.02 -1.64 -8.18
CA ALA A 15 -7.98 -2.69 -7.83
C ALA A 15 -7.32 -3.64 -6.82
N TRP A 16 -8.06 -3.94 -5.75
CA TRP A 16 -7.54 -4.82 -4.72
C TRP A 16 -7.38 -6.23 -5.30
N PRO A 17 -6.34 -6.97 -4.86
CA PRO A 17 -6.18 -8.34 -5.31
C PRO A 17 -7.41 -9.17 -4.91
N PRO A 18 -7.79 -10.17 -5.72
CA PRO A 18 -8.81 -11.14 -5.30
C PRO A 18 -8.34 -11.90 -4.05
N GLU A 19 -9.28 -12.22 -3.16
CA GLU A 19 -9.06 -12.88 -1.86
C GLU A 19 -8.26 -14.18 -1.92
N ALA A 20 -8.27 -14.86 -3.07
CA ALA A 20 -7.62 -16.15 -3.28
C ALA A 20 -6.08 -16.11 -3.25
N ARG A 21 -5.46 -14.92 -3.12
CA ARG A 21 -3.99 -14.80 -3.04
C ARG A 21 -3.48 -14.90 -1.60
N LEU A 22 -2.39 -15.65 -1.42
CA LEU A 22 -1.66 -15.80 -0.15
C LEU A 22 -0.77 -14.57 0.10
N TYR A 23 -1.33 -13.51 0.67
CA TYR A 23 -0.57 -12.35 1.16
C TYR A 23 -1.04 -11.92 2.54
N HIS A 24 -0.11 -11.35 3.32
CA HIS A 24 -0.39 -10.82 4.65
C HIS A 24 -0.52 -9.29 4.63
N LEU A 25 0.21 -8.64 3.72
CA LEU A 25 0.27 -7.19 3.54
C LEU A 25 0.11 -6.85 2.05
N LEU A 26 -0.67 -5.82 1.76
CA LEU A 26 -0.73 -5.16 0.47
C LEU A 26 0.08 -3.86 0.54
N ALA A 27 1.08 -3.73 -0.32
CA ALA A 27 1.78 -2.47 -0.51
C ALA A 27 1.12 -1.68 -1.65
N VAL A 28 0.56 -0.53 -1.33
CA VAL A 28 0.04 0.45 -2.29
C VAL A 28 1.08 1.55 -2.43
N VAL A 29 1.47 1.85 -3.67
CA VAL A 29 2.45 2.91 -3.95
C VAL A 29 1.77 3.99 -4.77
N ARG A 30 1.74 5.21 -4.22
CA ARG A 30 1.37 6.42 -4.95
C ARG A 30 2.63 6.96 -5.61
N LEU A 31 2.72 6.76 -6.91
CA LEU A 31 3.85 7.23 -7.69
C LEU A 31 3.72 8.73 -7.96
N GLU A 32 4.80 9.47 -7.74
CA GLU A 32 4.91 10.89 -8.10
C GLU A 32 5.90 11.05 -9.26
N GLY A 33 5.54 11.85 -10.25
CA GLY A 33 6.32 12.00 -11.48
C GLY A 33 5.53 12.70 -12.59
N GLU A 34 6.22 13.00 -13.69
CA GLU A 34 5.64 13.62 -14.89
C GLU A 34 6.22 12.96 -16.14
N ASP A 35 5.36 12.67 -17.13
CA ASP A 35 5.70 12.02 -18.39
C ASP A 35 6.53 10.72 -18.25
N ARG A 36 7.85 10.84 -18.44
CA ARG A 36 8.82 9.73 -18.42
C ARG A 36 9.72 9.77 -17.18
N GLU A 37 9.47 10.70 -16.27
CA GLU A 37 10.25 10.90 -15.07
C GLU A 37 9.46 10.45 -13.85
N LEU A 38 10.06 9.57 -13.06
CA LEU A 38 9.48 9.03 -11.83
C LEU A 38 10.35 9.43 -10.65
N TRP A 39 9.77 10.11 -9.66
CA TRP A 39 10.44 10.55 -8.44
C TRP A 39 10.12 9.59 -7.29
N LEU A 40 10.98 8.57 -7.14
CA LEU A 40 10.82 7.54 -6.12
C LEU A 40 10.92 8.11 -4.69
N ASP A 41 11.67 9.18 -4.50
CA ASP A 41 11.83 9.89 -3.23
C ASP A 41 10.57 10.65 -2.80
N LYS A 42 9.73 11.03 -3.76
CA LYS A 42 8.44 11.71 -3.52
C LYS A 42 7.25 10.75 -3.47
N SER A 43 7.45 9.49 -3.84
CA SER A 43 6.38 8.50 -3.91
C SER A 43 6.00 7.99 -2.52
N GLU A 44 4.71 8.00 -2.21
CA GLU A 44 4.20 7.53 -0.91
C GLU A 44 3.95 6.02 -0.97
N ILE A 45 4.39 5.30 0.07
CA ILE A 45 4.16 3.85 0.22
C ILE A 45 3.21 3.65 1.40
N PHE A 46 2.19 2.82 1.21
CA PHE A 46 1.23 2.43 2.23
C PHE A 46 1.26 0.91 2.41
N LEU A 47 1.35 0.44 3.66
CA LEU A 47 1.34 -0.99 3.98
C LEU A 47 0.04 -1.36 4.69
N VAL A 48 -0.86 -2.03 3.98
CA VAL A 48 -2.19 -2.36 4.49
C VAL A 48 -2.26 -3.84 4.86
N PRO A 49 -2.55 -4.20 6.13
CA PRO A 49 -2.85 -5.57 6.53
C PRO A 49 -4.05 -6.12 5.76
N ARG A 50 -3.96 -7.39 5.37
CA ARG A 50 -5.08 -8.05 4.68
C ARG A 50 -6.40 -7.95 5.46
N ARG A 51 -6.35 -8.07 6.79
CA ARG A 51 -7.53 -7.94 7.67
C ARG A 51 -8.22 -6.58 7.56
N ASP A 52 -7.45 -5.52 7.31
CA ASP A 52 -7.93 -4.14 7.30
C ASP A 52 -8.32 -3.71 5.89
N LEU A 53 -8.04 -4.54 4.87
CA LEU A 53 -8.55 -4.32 3.54
C LEU A 53 -10.09 -4.35 3.61
N HIS A 54 -10.74 -5.40 4.08
CA HIS A 54 -12.21 -5.49 4.03
C HIS A 54 -12.90 -4.29 4.74
N GLY A 55 -13.49 -3.39 3.95
CA GLY A 55 -14.18 -2.18 4.43
C GLY A 55 -13.39 -0.87 4.29
N LEU A 56 -12.10 -0.91 3.92
CA LEU A 56 -11.33 0.30 3.67
C LEU A 56 -11.83 1.03 2.42
N ALA A 57 -12.09 2.33 2.56
CA ALA A 57 -12.43 3.17 1.42
C ALA A 57 -11.25 3.21 0.45
N ARG A 58 -11.54 3.12 -0.85
CA ARG A 58 -10.52 3.22 -1.89
C ARG A 58 -10.29 4.70 -2.19
N THR A 59 -9.69 5.41 -1.24
CA THR A 59 -9.22 6.80 -1.40
C THR A 59 -7.82 6.97 -0.79
N TRP A 60 -7.06 7.98 -1.21
CA TRP A 60 -5.72 8.24 -0.66
C TRP A 60 -5.79 8.67 0.80
N GLU A 61 -6.83 9.41 1.17
CA GLU A 61 -7.09 9.87 2.54
C GLU A 61 -7.30 8.67 3.48
N ALA A 62 -8.03 7.65 3.02
CA ALA A 62 -8.24 6.43 3.80
C ALA A 62 -6.95 5.61 3.97
N LEU A 63 -5.97 5.75 3.07
CA LEU A 63 -4.69 5.06 3.15
C LEU A 63 -3.68 5.75 4.07
N GLN A 64 -3.88 7.03 4.44
CA GLN A 64 -2.93 7.82 5.23
C GLN A 64 -2.55 7.17 6.56
N SER A 65 -3.48 6.49 7.24
CA SER A 65 -3.18 5.76 8.49
C SER A 65 -2.24 4.56 8.32
N PHE A 66 -2.02 4.13 7.08
CA PHE A 66 -1.16 3.01 6.70
C PHE A 66 0.14 3.47 6.04
N ALA A 67 0.44 4.78 6.05
CA ALA A 67 1.66 5.33 5.49
C ALA A 67 2.89 4.65 6.11
N LEU A 68 3.85 4.32 5.24
CA LEU A 68 5.08 3.67 5.64
C LEU A 68 5.83 4.56 6.62
N SER A 69 5.96 4.08 7.84
CA SER A 69 6.72 4.70 8.92
C SER A 69 7.28 3.62 9.82
N GLU A 70 8.35 3.92 10.55
CA GLU A 70 8.97 2.98 11.49
C GLU A 70 7.97 2.49 12.54
N ALA A 71 7.14 3.38 13.08
CA ALA A 71 6.10 3.05 14.05
C ALA A 71 5.01 2.14 13.45
N HIS A 72 4.67 2.32 12.17
CA HIS A 72 3.73 1.44 11.48
C HIS A 72 4.33 0.05 11.23
N VAL A 73 5.54 -0.01 10.68
CA VAL A 73 6.26 -1.28 10.46
C VAL A 73 6.43 -2.04 11.77
N SER A 74 6.85 -1.37 12.84
CA SER A 74 7.02 -2.02 14.15
C SER A 74 5.73 -2.66 14.64
N ARG A 75 4.58 -1.99 14.47
CA ARG A 75 3.26 -2.57 14.80
C ARG A 75 2.90 -3.77 13.91
N LEU A 76 3.18 -3.69 12.61
CA LEU A 76 2.91 -4.78 11.66
C LEU A 76 3.72 -6.05 11.96
N PHE A 77 4.92 -5.89 12.54
CA PHE A 77 5.85 -6.99 12.77
C PHE A 77 6.01 -7.43 14.24
N ALA A 78 5.42 -6.71 15.19
CA ALA A 78 5.37 -7.09 16.61
C ALA A 78 4.30 -8.15 16.93
N GLU A 79 3.33 -8.38 16.03
CA GLU A 79 2.42 -9.54 16.03
C GLU A 79 3.11 -10.80 15.50
#